data_AF-A0A520ZUP6-F1
#
_entry.id   AF-A0A520ZUP6-F1
#
_cell.length_a   1.000
_cell.length_b   1.000
_cell.length_c   1.000
_cell.angle_alpha   90.00
_cell.angle_beta   90.00
_cell.angle_gamma   90.00
#
_symmetry.space_group_name_H-M   'P 1'
#
loop_
_entity.id
_entity.type
_entity.pdbx_description
1 polymer ?
#
loop_
_entity_poly.entity_id
_entity_poly.type
_entity_poly.pdbx_seq_one_letter_code
_entity_poly.pdbx_strand_id
1 'polypeptide(L)' 'MAPELHEAISMQPSDTVEPGTVVAVMQKGYTLNGRLLRPAMVIVAEEG' A
#
# COMPACT_ATOMS: atom_id res chain seq x y z
N MET A 1 6.60 0.80 -4.70
CA MET A 1 5.75 -0.06 -3.85
C MET A 1 6.19 -1.51 -4.06
N ALA A 2 6.29 -2.33 -3.00
CA ALA A 2 6.53 -3.77 -3.13
C ALA A 2 5.16 -4.48 -3.13
N PRO A 3 4.56 -4.79 -4.31
CA PRO A 3 3.17 -5.27 -4.39
C PRO A 3 2.97 -6.60 -3.67
N GLU A 4 4.02 -7.41 -3.54
CA GLU A 4 4.00 -8.66 -2.82
C GLU A 4 3.82 -8.48 -1.30
N LEU A 5 4.10 -7.29 -0.75
CA LEU A 5 3.91 -6.98 0.68
C LEU A 5 2.72 -6.06 0.95
N HIS A 6 2.14 -5.47 -0.10
CA HIS A 6 1.12 -4.44 0.02
C HIS A 6 -0.02 -4.68 -0.97
N GLU A 7 -1.24 -4.69 -0.45
CA GLU A 7 -2.46 -4.82 -1.23
C GLU A 7 -3.19 -3.48 -1.24
N ALA A 8 -3.28 -2.85 -2.41
CA ALA A 8 -4.01 -1.60 -2.58
C ALA A 8 -5.52 -1.88 -2.56
N ILE A 9 -6.22 -1.34 -1.57
CA ILE A 9 -7.67 -1.52 -1.42
C ILE A 9 -8.47 -0.31 -1.90
N SER A 10 -7.80 0.81 -2.14
CA SER A 10 -8.38 2.04 -2.66
C SER A 10 -7.29 2.94 -3.24
N MET A 11 -7.69 3.91 -4.05
CA MET A 11 -6.84 4.97 -4.56
C MET A 11 -7.39 6.32 -4.08
N GLN A 12 -6.52 7.31 -3.90
CA GLN A 12 -6.95 8.69 -3.63
C GLN A 12 -6.14 9.68 -4.47
N PRO A 13 -6.75 10.76 -4.97
CA PRO A 13 -6.04 11.81 -5.68
C PRO A 13 -4.94 12.43 -4.81
N SER A 14 -3.76 12.65 -5.37
CA SER A 14 -2.70 13.38 -4.67
C SER A 14 -1.82 14.20 -5.61
N ASP A 15 -1.73 15.50 -5.33
CA ASP A 15 -0.80 16.41 -6.01
C ASP A 15 0.60 16.41 -5.37
N THR A 16 0.75 15.72 -4.24
CA THR A 16 1.96 15.81 -3.40
C THR A 16 2.89 14.62 -3.53
N VAL A 17 2.39 13.49 -4.04
CA VAL A 17 3.16 12.25 -4.20
C VAL A 17 2.83 11.61 -5.54
N GLU A 18 3.79 10.86 -6.10
CA GLU A 18 3.62 10.21 -7.39
C GLU A 18 2.54 9.11 -7.34
N PRO A 19 1.76 8.92 -8.44
CA PRO A 19 0.81 7.83 -8.55
C PRO A 19 1.42 6.46 -8.23
N GLY A 20 0.67 5.62 -7.51
CA GLY A 20 1.13 4.32 -7.03
C GLY A 20 1.95 4.37 -5.74
N THR A 21 2.18 5.56 -5.17
CA THR A 21 2.81 5.71 -3.85
C THR A 21 1.82 5.40 -2.73
N VAL A 22 2.24 4.66 -1.69
CA VAL A 22 1.41 4.43 -0.51
C VAL A 22 1.23 5.73 0.27
N VAL A 23 -0.02 6.15 0.45
CA VAL A 23 -0.38 7.38 1.17
C VAL A 23 -0.93 7.09 2.56
N ALA A 24 -1.54 5.91 2.75
CA ALA A 24 -2.03 5.48 4.04
C ALA A 24 -2.00 3.96 4.18
N VAL A 25 -1.70 3.49 5.39
CA VAL A 25 -1.82 2.09 5.79
C VAL A 25 -3.09 1.94 6.61
N MET A 26 -4.12 1.35 6.01
CA MET A 26 -5.38 1.06 6.71
C MET A 26 -5.23 -0.10 7.66
N GLN A 27 -4.35 -1.05 7.32
CA GLN A 27 -4.06 -2.15 8.20
C GLN A 27 -2.66 -2.71 7.94
N LYS A 28 -1.92 -2.92 9.04
CA LYS A 28 -0.56 -3.47 9.01
C LYS A 28 -0.54 -4.88 8.41
N GLY A 29 0.45 -5.12 7.57
CA GLY A 29 0.84 -6.44 7.09
C GLY A 29 1.83 -7.09 8.02
N TYR A 30 1.99 -8.41 7.91
CA TYR A 30 2.90 -9.18 8.75
C TYR A 30 3.63 -10.25 7.94
N THR A 31 4.92 -10.39 8.24
CA THR A 31 5.75 -11.51 7.78
C THR A 31 6.24 -12.28 9.00
N LEU A 32 6.41 -13.59 8.85
CA LEU A 32 6.99 -14.46 9.86
C LEU A 32 8.10 -15.28 9.21
N ASN A 33 9.33 -15.08 9.67
CA ASN A 33 10.51 -15.75 9.11
C ASN A 33 10.60 -15.61 7.58
N GLY A 34 10.33 -14.40 7.06
CA GLY A 34 10.35 -14.13 5.62
C GLY A 34 9.12 -14.63 4.84
N ARG A 35 8.24 -15.42 5.45
CA ARG A 35 6.96 -15.82 4.84
C ARG A 35 5.92 -14.72 5.05
N LEU A 36 5.29 -14.26 3.97
CA LEU A 36 4.14 -13.37 4.04
C LEU A 36 2.96 -14.11 4.70
N LEU A 37 2.52 -13.61 5.86
CA LEU A 37 1.30 -14.11 6.49
C LEU A 37 0.08 -13.36 5.95
N ARG A 38 0.23 -12.05 5.80
CA ARG A 38 -0.82 -11.16 5.29
C ARG A 38 -0.18 -9.86 4.76
N PRO A 39 -0.57 -9.38 3.57
CA PRO A 39 -0.13 -8.09 3.07
C PRO A 39 -0.70 -6.94 3.90
N ALA A 40 -0.03 -5.79 3.87
CA ALA A 40 -0.58 -4.56 4.40
C ALA A 40 -1.69 -4.07 3.47
N MET A 41 -2.82 -3.65 4.03
CA MET A 41 -3.89 -3.02 3.25
C MET A 41 -3.65 -1.52 3.21
N VAL A 42 -3.49 -0.98 2.01
CA VAL A 42 -3.05 0.40 1.80
C VAL A 42 -3.97 1.16 0.85
N ILE A 43 -3.97 2.47 0.99
CA ILE A 43 -4.43 3.40 -0.04
C ILE A 43 -3.20 3.88 -0.79
N VAL A 44 -3.29 3.94 -2.12
CA VAL A 44 -2.24 4.47 -2.98
C VAL A 44 -2.69 5.77 -3.64
N ALA A 45 -1.73 6.63 -4.00
CA ALA A 45 -2.01 7.82 -4.76
C ALA A 45 -2.45 7.49 -6.19
N GLU A 46 -3.41 8.23 -6.71
CA GLU A 46 -3.71 8.37 -8.13
C GLU A 46 -3.43 9.82 -8.59
N GLU A 47 -3.44 10.04 -9.91
CA GLU A 47 -3.31 11.39 -10.46
C GLU A 47 -4.41 12.32 -9.91
N GLY A 48 -4.00 13.54 -9.54
CA GLY A 48 -4.87 14.63 -9.07
C GLY A 48 -5.70 15.25 -10.17
#